data_AF-X0WRZ1-F1
#
_entry.id   AF-X0WRZ1-F1
#
_cell.length_a   1.000
_cell.length_b   1.000
_cell.length_c   1.000
_cell.angle_alpha   90.00
_cell.angle_beta   90.00
_cell.angle_gamma   90.00
#
_symmetry.space_group_name_H-M   'P 1'
#
loop_
_entity.id
_entity.type
_entity.pdbx_description
1 polymer ?
#
loop_
_entity_poly.entity_id
_entity_poly.type
_entity_poly.pdbx_seq_one_letter_code
_entity_poly.pdbx_strand_id
1 'polypeptide(L)'
;MLKSAIDLLALSKSEEKLQEESLHLDKNSSRFPSIAEKQLEILSGLSRSGQELINLSQKTFFITPEMGQALAQALIQMQNSIRELENRNGQQAASNQSKSMMALNMAVEEIRRSLKNLEGASSASGLEEYLKRLEEMAGNQDGINQKTSEFPIGIQPSLTQQAEMLRLARDQEALRRALEELMNEMGRSSQVLGNLDQVKKDMEDVVKNLKDKNLEKRTLQLQERILSRLLDAQRSLYKRDYSKK
;
A
#
# COMPACT_ATOMS: atom_id res chain seq x y z
N MET A 1 0.26 8.39 -14.66
CA MET A 1 0.92 8.94 -13.46
C MET A 1 1.35 10.38 -13.65
N LEU A 2 2.24 10.72 -14.60
CA LEU A 2 2.66 12.13 -14.79
C LEU A 2 1.47 13.07 -15.06
N LYS A 3 0.57 12.68 -15.97
CA LYS A 3 -0.69 13.40 -16.23
C LYS A 3 -1.49 13.61 -14.93
N SER A 4 -1.72 12.54 -14.16
CA SER A 4 -2.45 12.60 -12.90
C SER A 4 -1.80 13.54 -11.87
N ALA A 5 -0.46 13.59 -11.80
CA ALA A 5 0.23 14.56 -10.94
C ALA A 5 -0.01 16.01 -11.37
N ILE A 6 -0.01 16.27 -12.69
CA ILE A 6 -0.30 17.59 -13.25
C ILE A 6 -1.75 17.98 -12.96
N ASP A 7 -2.69 17.05 -13.16
CA ASP A 7 -4.12 17.28 -12.89
C ASP A 7 -4.37 17.59 -11.41
N LEU A 8 -3.79 16.82 -10.48
CA LEU A 8 -3.92 17.07 -9.04
C LEU A 8 -3.28 18.39 -8.62
N LEU A 9 -2.14 18.77 -9.22
CA LEU A 9 -1.52 20.07 -8.97
C LEU A 9 -2.39 21.22 -9.50
N ALA A 10 -3.05 21.05 -10.65
CA ALA A 10 -3.99 22.03 -11.17
C ALA A 10 -5.21 22.20 -10.24
N LEU A 11 -5.76 21.09 -9.73
CA LEU A 11 -6.84 21.11 -8.74
C LEU A 11 -6.40 21.78 -7.43
N SER A 12 -5.16 21.54 -6.98
CA SER A 12 -4.59 22.20 -5.79
C SER A 12 -4.54 23.72 -5.94
N LYS A 13 -4.13 24.22 -7.12
CA LYS A 13 -4.18 25.66 -7.43
C LYS A 13 -5.62 26.19 -7.50
N SER A 14 -6.56 25.39 -7.97
CA SER A 14 -7.99 25.76 -7.97
C SER A 14 -8.54 25.86 -6.54
N GLU A 15 -8.15 24.95 -5.64
CA GLU A 15 -8.49 25.01 -4.21
C GLU A 15 -7.92 26.27 -3.54
N GLU A 16 -6.66 26.61 -3.80
CA GLU A 16 -6.00 27.84 -3.30
C GLU A 16 -6.80 29.09 -3.69
N LYS A 17 -7.13 29.22 -4.98
CA LYS A 17 -7.95 30.34 -5.47
C LYS A 17 -9.33 30.38 -4.83
N LEU A 18 -9.98 29.22 -4.67
CA LEU A 18 -11.32 29.14 -4.11
C LEU A 18 -11.33 29.41 -2.59
N GLN A 19 -10.24 29.05 -1.91
CA GLN A 19 -9.98 29.34 -0.51
C GLN A 19 -9.87 30.85 -0.26
N GLU A 20 -9.13 31.57 -1.11
CA GLU A 20 -9.08 33.04 -1.06
C GLU A 20 -10.47 33.66 -1.31
N GLU A 21 -11.20 33.19 -2.33
CA GLU A 21 -12.56 33.68 -2.60
C GLU A 21 -13.52 33.46 -1.41
N SER A 22 -13.44 32.30 -0.75
CA SER A 22 -14.32 31.91 0.35
C SER A 22 -14.00 32.63 1.66
N LEU A 23 -12.71 32.89 1.92
CA LEU A 23 -12.25 33.58 3.14
C LEU A 23 -12.82 35.00 3.25
N HIS A 24 -13.03 35.67 2.12
CA HIS A 24 -13.52 37.04 2.04
C HIS A 24 -15.03 37.15 1.80
N LEU A 25 -15.78 36.05 1.92
CA LEU A 25 -17.24 36.11 1.79
C LEU A 25 -17.89 36.69 3.03
N ASP A 26 -18.70 37.73 2.81
CA ASP A 26 -19.71 38.14 3.78
C ASP A 26 -20.85 37.11 3.86
N LYS A 27 -21.43 36.92 5.06
CA LYS A 27 -22.52 35.96 5.30
C LYS A 27 -23.74 36.19 4.40
N ASN A 28 -23.99 37.42 3.97
CA ASN A 28 -25.11 37.79 3.10
C ASN A 28 -24.75 37.74 1.61
N SER A 29 -23.50 37.44 1.25
CA SER A 29 -23.03 37.42 -0.14
C SER A 29 -23.90 36.54 -1.04
N SER A 30 -24.20 37.03 -2.24
CA SER A 30 -24.86 36.26 -3.31
C SER A 30 -23.90 35.30 -4.02
N ARG A 31 -22.60 35.31 -3.68
CA ARG A 31 -21.57 34.49 -4.35
C ARG A 31 -21.46 33.05 -3.82
N PHE A 32 -22.08 32.71 -2.69
CA PHE A 32 -22.02 31.35 -2.12
C PHE A 32 -22.38 30.25 -3.12
N PRO A 33 -23.50 30.34 -3.88
CA PRO A 33 -23.85 29.31 -4.86
C PRO A 33 -22.77 29.14 -5.95
N SER A 34 -22.23 30.25 -6.45
CA SER A 34 -21.19 30.20 -7.49
C SER A 34 -19.87 29.57 -7.01
N ILE A 35 -19.53 29.74 -5.73
CA ILE A 35 -18.32 29.16 -5.14
C ILE A 35 -18.56 27.67 -4.85
N ALA A 36 -19.77 27.29 -4.41
CA ALA A 36 -20.15 25.89 -4.25
C ALA A 36 -20.13 25.14 -5.60
N GLU A 37 -20.57 25.77 -6.68
CA GLU A 37 -20.49 25.22 -8.04
C GLU A 37 -19.04 24.97 -8.47
N LYS A 38 -18.15 25.95 -8.29
CA LYS A 38 -16.70 25.76 -8.53
C LYS A 38 -16.11 24.64 -7.65
N GLN A 39 -16.52 24.55 -6.39
CA GLN A 39 -16.07 23.47 -5.49
C GLN A 39 -16.50 22.08 -5.99
N LEU A 40 -17.72 21.97 -6.53
CA LEU A 40 -18.24 20.74 -7.15
C LEU A 40 -17.48 20.36 -8.43
N GLU A 41 -17.07 21.34 -9.23
CA GLU A 41 -16.21 21.10 -10.40
C GLU A 41 -14.85 20.52 -10.00
N ILE A 42 -14.22 21.09 -8.97
CA ILE A 42 -12.95 20.59 -8.43
C ILE A 42 -13.12 19.17 -7.88
N LEU A 43 -14.18 18.91 -7.11
CA LEU A 43 -14.51 17.59 -6.57
C LEU A 43 -14.71 16.55 -7.69
N SER A 44 -15.39 16.94 -8.76
CA SER A 44 -15.59 16.11 -9.94
C SER A 44 -14.28 15.83 -10.67
N GLY A 45 -13.39 16.83 -10.74
CA GLY A 45 -12.03 16.68 -11.25
C GLY A 45 -11.21 15.66 -10.45
N LEU A 46 -11.20 15.80 -9.12
CA LEU A 46 -10.51 14.87 -8.23
C LEU A 46 -11.05 13.44 -8.37
N SER A 47 -12.36 13.28 -8.49
CA SER A 47 -12.99 11.97 -8.66
C SER A 47 -12.51 11.28 -9.95
N ARG A 48 -12.36 12.03 -11.06
CA ARG A 48 -11.80 11.50 -12.31
C ARG A 48 -10.33 11.11 -12.16
N SER A 49 -9.50 11.99 -11.59
CA SER A 49 -8.08 11.68 -11.35
C SER A 49 -7.89 10.49 -10.42
N GLY A 50 -8.74 10.37 -9.39
CA GLY A 50 -8.77 9.21 -8.48
C GLY A 50 -9.13 7.92 -9.21
N GLN A 51 -10.14 7.93 -10.08
CA GLN A 51 -10.49 6.76 -10.89
C GLN A 51 -9.37 6.36 -11.87
N GLU A 52 -8.69 7.32 -12.48
CA GLU A 52 -7.51 7.06 -13.32
C GLU A 52 -6.39 6.37 -12.52
N LEU A 53 -6.11 6.85 -11.30
CA LEU A 53 -5.10 6.26 -10.41
C LEU A 53 -5.51 4.85 -9.94
N ILE A 54 -6.79 4.61 -9.65
CA ILE A 54 -7.30 3.27 -9.35
C ILE A 54 -7.09 2.34 -10.55
N ASN A 55 -7.43 2.78 -11.75
CA ASN A 55 -7.23 1.99 -12.97
C ASN A 55 -5.74 1.69 -13.21
N LEU A 56 -4.85 2.64 -12.89
CA LEU A 56 -3.40 2.44 -12.93
C LEU A 56 -2.92 1.46 -11.86
N SER A 57 -3.45 1.49 -10.63
CA SER A 57 -3.11 0.56 -9.54
C SER A 57 -3.42 -0.91 -9.89
N GLN A 58 -4.35 -1.12 -10.83
CA GLN A 58 -4.61 -2.46 -11.33
C GLN A 58 -3.48 -2.94 -12.25
N LYS A 59 -2.77 -2.03 -12.92
CA LYS A 59 -1.77 -2.32 -13.96
C LYS A 59 -0.34 -2.19 -13.45
N THR A 60 -0.10 -1.39 -12.41
CA THR A 60 1.23 -1.11 -11.87
C THR A 60 1.23 -1.14 -10.36
N PHE A 61 2.38 -1.45 -9.76
CA PHE A 61 2.57 -1.45 -8.30
C PHE A 61 3.05 -0.09 -7.76
N PHE A 62 3.12 0.92 -8.62
CA PHE A 62 3.61 2.25 -8.27
C PHE A 62 2.55 3.16 -7.63
N ILE A 63 1.30 2.68 -7.52
CA ILE A 63 0.23 3.40 -6.82
C ILE A 63 0.19 2.93 -5.37
N THR A 64 0.61 3.80 -4.46
CA THR A 64 0.80 3.46 -3.04
C THR A 64 -0.47 3.72 -2.21
N PRO A 65 -0.63 3.09 -1.03
CA PRO A 65 -1.72 3.38 -0.11
C PRO A 65 -1.78 4.85 0.32
N GLU A 66 -0.63 5.50 0.48
CA GLU A 66 -0.48 6.89 0.91
C GLU A 66 -1.11 7.84 -0.12
N MET A 67 -0.95 7.56 -1.42
CA MET A 67 -1.68 8.28 -2.47
C MET A 67 -3.19 8.15 -2.29
N GLY A 68 -3.68 6.93 -2.05
CA GLY A 68 -5.10 6.67 -1.85
C GLY A 68 -5.67 7.40 -0.63
N GLN A 69 -4.92 7.41 0.48
CA GLN A 69 -5.29 8.12 1.70
C GLN A 69 -5.35 9.64 1.49
N ALA A 70 -4.35 10.22 0.81
CA ALA A 70 -4.30 11.65 0.50
C ALA A 70 -5.48 12.07 -0.41
N LEU A 71 -5.81 11.27 -1.43
CA LEU A 71 -6.98 11.52 -2.29
C LEU A 71 -8.29 11.42 -1.51
N ALA A 72 -8.44 10.42 -0.64
CA ALA A 72 -9.62 10.26 0.21
C ALA A 72 -9.79 11.44 1.17
N GLN A 73 -8.70 11.92 1.77
CA GLN A 73 -8.72 13.10 2.62
C GLN A 73 -9.16 14.34 1.83
N ALA A 74 -8.61 14.57 0.64
CA ALA A 74 -9.02 15.68 -0.22
C ALA A 74 -10.53 15.62 -0.55
N LEU A 75 -11.04 14.44 -0.96
CA LEU A 75 -12.47 14.22 -1.23
C LEU A 75 -13.36 14.60 -0.04
N ILE A 76 -13.00 14.14 1.16
CA ILE A 76 -13.76 14.43 2.39
C ILE A 76 -13.77 15.94 2.67
N GLN A 77 -12.62 16.61 2.53
CA GLN A 77 -12.53 18.05 2.80
C GLN A 77 -13.28 18.88 1.76
N MET A 78 -13.25 18.51 0.48
CA MET A 78 -14.06 19.16 -0.56
C MET A 78 -15.56 19.02 -0.29
N GLN A 79 -16.03 17.84 0.12
CA GLN A 79 -17.43 17.62 0.51
C GLN A 79 -17.81 18.46 1.73
N ASN A 80 -16.93 18.55 2.73
CA ASN A 80 -17.14 19.43 3.88
C ASN A 80 -17.22 20.90 3.44
N SER A 81 -16.34 21.34 2.55
CA SER A 81 -16.36 22.71 2.01
C SER A 81 -17.70 23.04 1.37
N ILE A 82 -18.26 22.15 0.54
CA ILE A 82 -19.57 22.35 -0.09
C ILE A 82 -20.66 22.56 0.97
N ARG A 83 -20.71 21.71 1.99
CA ARG A 83 -21.69 21.84 3.09
C ARG A 83 -21.57 23.18 3.81
N GLU A 84 -20.36 23.66 4.05
CA GLU A 84 -20.13 24.96 4.68
C GLU A 84 -20.54 26.12 3.76
N LEU A 85 -20.32 26.02 2.45
CA LEU A 85 -20.78 27.01 1.48
C LEU A 85 -22.31 27.07 1.40
N GLU A 86 -22.99 25.91 1.46
CA GLU A 86 -24.45 25.82 1.55
C GLU A 86 -24.99 26.46 2.84
N ASN A 87 -24.27 26.26 3.95
CA ASN A 87 -24.55 26.89 5.25
C ASN A 87 -24.12 28.37 5.33
N ARG A 88 -23.63 28.95 4.24
CA ARG A 88 -23.11 30.33 4.18
C ARG A 88 -21.97 30.61 5.17
N ASN A 89 -21.14 29.61 5.44
CA ASN A 89 -19.99 29.67 6.31
C ASN A 89 -18.67 29.70 5.52
N GLY A 90 -18.35 30.87 4.95
CA GLY A 90 -17.17 31.06 4.10
C GLY A 90 -15.84 30.76 4.79
N GLN A 91 -15.71 31.08 6.10
CA GLN A 91 -14.49 30.82 6.86
C GLN A 91 -14.21 29.32 7.03
N GLN A 92 -15.24 28.53 7.37
CA GLN A 92 -15.07 27.08 7.52
C GLN A 92 -14.91 26.39 6.16
N ALA A 93 -15.58 26.88 5.12
CA ALA A 93 -15.34 26.45 3.74
C ALA A 93 -13.88 26.66 3.32
N ALA A 94 -13.34 27.87 3.54
CA ALA A 94 -11.94 28.20 3.28
C ALA A 94 -10.96 27.29 4.07
N SER A 95 -11.28 26.98 5.32
CA SER A 95 -10.48 26.03 6.12
C SER A 95 -10.47 24.62 5.51
N ASN A 96 -11.62 24.13 5.06
CA ASN A 96 -11.73 22.83 4.43
C ASN A 96 -11.03 22.80 3.05
N GLN A 97 -11.15 23.88 2.25
CA GLN A 97 -10.42 24.06 0.99
C GLN A 97 -8.90 24.01 1.20
N SER A 98 -8.39 24.71 2.22
CA SER A 98 -6.97 24.67 2.58
C SER A 98 -6.49 23.25 2.93
N LYS A 99 -7.29 22.48 3.70
CA LYS A 99 -6.97 21.08 4.01
C LYS A 99 -7.02 20.17 2.77
N SER A 100 -7.97 20.43 1.87
CA SER A 100 -8.07 19.74 0.57
C SER A 100 -6.81 19.98 -0.26
N MET A 101 -6.39 21.24 -0.41
CA MET A 101 -5.15 21.64 -1.09
C MET A 101 -3.92 20.94 -0.52
N MET A 102 -3.76 20.90 0.82
CA MET A 102 -2.65 20.20 1.47
C MET A 102 -2.63 18.71 1.10
N ALA A 103 -3.79 18.04 1.15
CA ALA A 103 -3.91 16.63 0.81
C ALA A 103 -3.63 16.36 -0.69
N LEU A 104 -4.08 17.24 -1.60
CA LEU A 104 -3.73 17.17 -3.02
C LEU A 104 -2.21 17.28 -3.23
N ASN A 105 -1.55 18.21 -2.54
CA ASN A 105 -0.09 18.37 -2.62
C ASN A 105 0.66 17.14 -2.09
N MET A 106 0.17 16.52 -1.01
CA MET A 106 0.72 15.24 -0.52
C MET A 106 0.57 14.14 -1.56
N ALA A 107 -0.59 14.02 -2.21
CA ALA A 107 -0.78 13.04 -3.28
C ALA A 107 0.17 13.28 -4.46
N VAL A 108 0.41 14.53 -4.84
CA VAL A 108 1.38 14.90 -5.90
C VAL A 108 2.81 14.48 -5.52
N GLU A 109 3.22 14.73 -4.27
CA GLU A 109 4.55 14.37 -3.78
C GLU A 109 4.75 12.84 -3.79
N GLU A 110 3.77 12.08 -3.33
CA GLU A 110 3.81 10.61 -3.40
C GLU A 110 3.91 10.13 -4.86
N ILE A 111 3.12 10.71 -5.77
CA ILE A 111 3.21 10.34 -7.20
C ILE A 111 4.60 10.64 -7.75
N ARG A 112 5.23 11.76 -7.38
CA ARG A 112 6.60 12.09 -7.80
C ARG A 112 7.62 11.09 -7.26
N ARG A 113 7.49 10.65 -6.01
CA ARG A 113 8.35 9.60 -5.42
C ARG A 113 8.22 8.29 -6.19
N SER A 114 7.00 7.88 -6.49
CA SER A 114 6.76 6.68 -7.30
C SER A 114 7.26 6.82 -8.74
N LEU A 115 7.17 8.01 -9.35
CA LEU A 115 7.77 8.29 -10.67
C LEU A 115 9.30 8.14 -10.64
N LYS A 116 9.96 8.60 -9.58
CA LYS A 116 11.41 8.43 -9.41
C LYS A 116 11.80 6.96 -9.25
N ASN A 117 11.00 6.18 -8.52
CA ASN A 117 11.21 4.74 -8.38
C ASN A 117 11.00 4.01 -9.73
N LEU A 118 10.01 4.46 -10.52
CA LEU A 118 9.78 4.00 -11.89
C LEU A 118 10.98 4.21 -12.81
N GLU A 119 11.64 5.38 -12.74
CA GLU A 119 12.82 5.68 -13.57
C GLU A 119 14.01 4.76 -13.28
N GLY A 120 14.13 4.26 -12.05
CA GLY A 120 15.15 3.28 -11.66
C GLY A 120 14.75 1.82 -11.86
N ALA A 121 13.49 1.53 -12.15
CA ALA A 121 12.97 0.17 -12.25
C ALA A 121 13.29 -0.45 -13.62
N SER A 122 13.67 -1.73 -13.62
CA SER A 122 13.93 -2.49 -14.86
C SER A 122 12.66 -2.83 -15.64
N SER A 123 11.47 -2.70 -15.03
CA SER A 123 10.19 -2.99 -15.67
C SER A 123 9.17 -1.85 -15.48
N ALA A 124 8.35 -1.61 -16.51
CA ALA A 124 7.35 -0.54 -16.51
C ALA A 124 6.20 -0.73 -15.49
N SER A 125 5.97 -1.96 -15.03
CA SER A 125 4.95 -2.29 -14.02
C SER A 125 5.53 -2.38 -12.60
N GLY A 126 6.86 -2.44 -12.46
CA GLY A 126 7.58 -2.73 -11.22
C GLY A 126 7.48 -4.19 -10.79
N LEU A 127 6.63 -4.98 -11.46
CA LEU A 127 6.25 -6.33 -11.04
C LEU A 127 7.42 -7.33 -11.11
N GLU A 128 8.34 -7.15 -12.04
CA GLU A 128 9.50 -8.04 -12.19
C GLU A 128 10.37 -8.03 -10.93
N GLU A 129 10.56 -6.87 -10.31
CA GLU A 129 11.32 -6.76 -9.06
C GLU A 129 10.58 -7.46 -7.90
N TYR A 130 9.26 -7.30 -7.81
CA TYR A 130 8.45 -8.02 -6.82
C TYR A 130 8.52 -9.54 -7.02
N LEU A 131 8.41 -10.01 -8.26
CA LEU A 131 8.51 -11.43 -8.59
C LEU A 131 9.87 -11.99 -8.18
N LYS A 132 10.96 -11.26 -8.47
CA LYS A 132 12.30 -11.64 -8.08
C LYS A 132 12.46 -11.70 -6.56
N ARG A 133 11.99 -10.69 -5.83
CA ARG A 133 12.02 -10.69 -4.35
C ARG A 133 11.21 -11.86 -3.77
N LEU A 134 10.04 -12.17 -4.31
CA LEU A 134 9.24 -13.33 -3.89
C LEU A 134 9.93 -14.67 -4.19
N GLU A 135 10.61 -14.77 -5.33
CA GLU A 135 11.41 -15.94 -5.69
C GLU A 135 12.56 -16.17 -4.70
N GLU A 136 13.29 -15.10 -4.37
CA GLU A 136 14.34 -15.12 -3.35
C GLU A 136 13.78 -15.53 -1.97
N MET A 137 12.60 -15.01 -1.58
CA MET A 137 11.93 -15.40 -0.33
C MET A 137 11.51 -16.87 -0.32
N ALA A 138 10.99 -17.39 -1.43
CA ALA A 138 10.62 -18.80 -1.55
C ALA A 138 11.87 -19.70 -1.43
N GLY A 139 12.98 -19.33 -2.06
CA GLY A 139 14.26 -20.03 -1.92
C GLY A 139 14.80 -20.01 -0.49
N ASN A 140 14.70 -18.87 0.20
CA ASN A 140 15.08 -18.75 1.60
C ASN A 140 14.19 -19.63 2.50
N GLN A 141 12.87 -19.67 2.27
CA GLN A 141 11.98 -20.55 3.01
C GLN A 141 12.32 -22.02 2.77
N ASP A 142 12.58 -22.44 1.53
CA ASP A 142 12.96 -23.82 1.22
C ASP A 142 14.23 -24.23 1.97
N GLY A 143 15.25 -23.36 2.00
CA GLY A 143 16.47 -23.58 2.77
C GLY A 143 16.23 -23.70 4.29
N ILE A 144 15.27 -22.95 4.84
CA ILE A 144 14.85 -23.08 6.24
C ILE A 144 14.11 -24.41 6.45
N ASN A 145 13.24 -24.83 5.53
CA ASN A 145 12.49 -26.09 5.62
C ASN A 145 13.44 -27.30 5.61
N GLN A 146 14.43 -27.30 4.70
CA GLN A 146 15.43 -28.36 4.60
C GLN A 146 16.18 -28.53 5.92
N LYS A 147 16.73 -27.44 6.46
CA LYS A 147 17.46 -27.47 7.74
C LYS A 147 16.55 -27.86 8.91
N THR A 148 15.31 -27.37 8.95
CA THR A 148 14.38 -27.69 10.03
C THR A 148 13.98 -29.18 10.01
N SER A 149 13.92 -29.79 8.82
CA SER A 149 13.58 -31.21 8.65
C SER A 149 14.68 -32.18 9.10
N GLU A 150 15.92 -31.70 9.28
CA GLU A 150 17.03 -32.49 9.83
C GLU A 150 16.87 -32.77 11.33
N PHE A 151 15.98 -32.03 12.02
CA PHE A 151 15.78 -32.18 13.45
C PHE A 151 14.76 -33.27 13.76
N PRO A 152 15.03 -34.11 14.78
CA PRO A 152 14.07 -35.11 15.22
C PRO A 152 12.84 -34.46 15.85
N ILE A 153 11.66 -34.91 15.42
CA ILE A 153 10.37 -34.38 15.88
C ILE A 153 10.00 -34.99 17.23
N GLY A 154 9.53 -34.17 18.17
CA GLY A 154 9.04 -34.64 19.48
C GLY A 154 10.13 -35.19 20.40
N ILE A 155 11.41 -35.03 20.05
CA ILE A 155 12.55 -35.38 20.87
C ILE A 155 13.21 -34.10 21.35
N GLN A 156 13.62 -34.08 22.62
CA GLN A 156 14.29 -32.91 23.17
C GLN A 156 15.65 -32.70 22.47
N PRO A 157 15.90 -31.52 21.88
CA PRO A 157 17.11 -31.24 21.14
C PRO A 157 18.34 -31.12 22.05
N SER A 158 19.49 -31.57 21.55
CA SER A 158 20.79 -31.32 22.19
C SER A 158 21.11 -29.81 22.27
N LEU A 159 22.09 -29.41 23.09
CA LEU A 159 22.49 -27.99 23.19
C LEU A 159 22.93 -27.40 21.83
N THR A 160 23.62 -28.19 21.01
CA THR A 160 24.03 -27.76 19.66
C THR A 160 22.82 -27.61 18.73
N GLN A 161 21.87 -28.54 18.79
CA GLN A 161 20.62 -28.46 18.04
C GLN A 161 19.76 -27.26 18.48
N GLN A 162 19.74 -26.94 19.78
CA GLN A 162 19.03 -25.77 20.29
C GLN A 162 19.62 -24.47 19.75
N ALA A 163 20.94 -24.35 19.66
CA ALA A 163 21.59 -23.17 19.09
C ALA A 163 21.25 -22.99 17.60
N GLU A 164 21.23 -24.09 16.83
CA GLU A 164 20.85 -24.05 15.41
C GLU A 164 19.36 -23.73 15.23
N MET A 165 18.47 -24.24 16.08
CA MET A 165 17.05 -23.83 16.06
C MET A 165 16.85 -22.33 16.33
N LEU A 166 17.61 -21.75 17.27
CA LEU A 166 17.57 -20.30 17.50
C LEU A 166 18.10 -19.51 16.31
N ARG A 167 19.04 -20.06 15.54
CA ARG A 167 19.48 -19.48 14.28
C ARG A 167 18.37 -19.54 13.23
N LEU A 168 17.74 -20.70 13.03
CA LEU A 168 16.60 -20.84 12.11
C LEU A 168 15.44 -19.92 12.47
N ALA A 169 15.16 -19.73 13.77
CA ALA A 169 14.14 -18.79 14.23
C ALA A 169 14.47 -17.34 13.84
N ARG A 170 15.75 -16.94 13.86
CA ARG A 170 16.18 -15.62 13.41
C ARG A 170 16.08 -15.47 11.90
N ASP A 171 16.47 -16.50 11.14
CA ASP A 171 16.37 -16.51 9.69
C ASP A 171 14.90 -16.42 9.25
N GLN A 172 14.00 -17.17 9.89
CA GLN A 172 12.56 -17.13 9.65
C GLN A 172 11.95 -15.76 10.01
N GLU A 173 12.37 -15.13 11.11
CA GLU A 173 11.91 -13.80 11.51
C GLU A 173 12.39 -12.72 10.55
N ALA A 174 13.63 -12.82 10.05
CA ALA A 174 14.14 -11.91 9.02
C ALA A 174 13.34 -12.04 7.72
N LEU A 175 13.05 -13.28 7.29
CA LEU A 175 12.20 -13.54 6.13
C LEU A 175 10.79 -12.97 6.30
N ARG A 176 10.20 -13.10 7.50
CA ARG A 176 8.89 -12.51 7.84
C ARG A 176 8.87 -11.00 7.67
N ARG A 177 9.91 -10.31 8.16
CA ARG A 177 10.03 -8.85 8.06
C ARG A 177 10.21 -8.39 6.62
N ALA A 178 11.05 -9.08 5.86
CA ALA A 178 11.23 -8.79 4.44
C ALA A 178 9.92 -8.95 3.65
N LEU A 179 9.11 -9.98 3.99
CA LEU A 179 7.78 -10.14 3.41
C LEU A 179 6.83 -9.00 3.80
N GLU A 180 6.83 -8.57 5.06
CA GLU A 180 6.01 -7.44 5.54
C GLU A 180 6.37 -6.12 4.83
N GLU A 181 7.66 -5.84 4.66
CA GLU A 181 8.15 -4.70 3.88
C GLU A 181 7.67 -4.76 2.43
N LEU A 182 7.84 -5.92 1.77
CA LEU A 182 7.37 -6.13 0.41
C LEU A 182 5.85 -5.92 0.26
N MET A 183 5.07 -6.36 1.24
CA MET A 183 3.62 -6.18 1.26
C MET A 183 3.22 -4.70 1.42
N ASN A 184 3.97 -3.93 2.22
CA ASN A 184 3.73 -2.50 2.39
C ASN A 184 4.04 -1.72 1.10
N GLU A 185 5.13 -2.07 0.41
CA GLU A 185 5.50 -1.48 -0.88
C GLU A 185 4.45 -1.75 -1.97
N MET A 186 3.87 -2.95 -1.99
CA MET A 186 2.91 -3.38 -3.03
C MET A 186 1.56 -2.64 -2.96
N GLY A 187 1.26 -1.97 -1.85
CA GLY A 187 -0.05 -1.37 -1.55
C GLY A 187 -1.18 -2.40 -1.50
N ARG A 188 -2.41 -2.04 -1.07
CA ARG A 188 -3.51 -3.02 -0.87
C ARG A 188 -4.10 -3.61 -2.17
N SER A 189 -3.39 -4.52 -2.85
CA SER A 189 -3.98 -5.45 -3.83
C SER A 189 -4.69 -6.62 -3.13
N SER A 190 -6.03 -6.59 -3.08
CA SER A 190 -6.83 -7.34 -2.08
C SER A 190 -6.66 -8.86 -2.03
N GLN A 191 -6.38 -9.53 -3.16
CA GLN A 191 -6.37 -11.00 -3.19
C GLN A 191 -4.98 -11.61 -3.02
N VAL A 192 -3.94 -11.03 -3.62
CA VAL A 192 -2.56 -11.51 -3.46
C VAL A 192 -2.07 -11.23 -2.03
N LEU A 193 -2.40 -10.07 -1.47
CA LEU A 193 -2.01 -9.73 -0.10
C LEU A 193 -2.76 -10.53 0.95
N GLY A 194 -4.03 -10.86 0.73
CA GLY A 194 -4.77 -11.72 1.67
C GLY A 194 -4.09 -13.08 1.86
N ASN A 195 -3.47 -13.62 0.81
CA ASN A 195 -2.66 -14.84 0.91
C ASN A 195 -1.35 -14.62 1.67
N LEU A 196 -0.67 -13.49 1.43
CA LEU A 196 0.60 -13.15 2.07
C LEU A 196 0.46 -12.72 3.55
N ASP A 197 -0.67 -12.13 3.94
CA ASP A 197 -1.02 -11.84 5.34
C ASP A 197 -1.10 -13.13 6.15
N GLN A 198 -1.69 -14.19 5.58
CA GLN A 198 -1.70 -15.50 6.23
C GLN A 198 -0.31 -16.12 6.27
N VAL A 199 0.50 -15.95 5.22
CA VAL A 199 1.91 -16.39 5.23
C VAL A 199 2.67 -15.72 6.37
N LYS A 200 2.54 -14.39 6.53
CA LYS A 200 3.21 -13.66 7.62
C LYS A 200 2.85 -14.23 8.99
N LYS A 201 1.56 -14.51 9.25
CA LYS A 201 1.11 -15.12 10.51
C LYS A 201 1.67 -16.54 10.70
N ASP A 202 1.68 -17.34 9.63
CA ASP A 202 2.26 -18.68 9.68
C ASP A 202 3.77 -18.63 10.02
N MET A 203 4.50 -17.64 9.50
CA MET A 203 5.90 -17.42 9.83
C MET A 203 6.09 -17.03 11.31
N GLU A 204 5.18 -16.23 11.89
CA GLU A 204 5.21 -15.90 13.33
C GLU A 204 5.08 -17.15 14.21
N ASP A 205 4.16 -18.04 13.85
CA ASP A 205 3.97 -19.32 14.54
C ASP A 205 5.22 -20.20 14.43
N VAL A 206 5.85 -20.27 13.25
CA VAL A 206 7.10 -21.02 13.05
C VAL A 206 8.24 -20.42 13.89
N VAL A 207 8.42 -19.10 13.90
CA VAL A 207 9.42 -18.41 14.73
C VAL A 207 9.22 -18.75 16.21
N LYS A 208 7.96 -18.74 16.68
CA LYS A 208 7.63 -19.09 18.05
C LYS A 208 8.00 -20.54 18.36
N ASN A 209 7.58 -21.49 17.53
CA ASN A 209 7.85 -22.92 17.75
C ASN A 209 9.37 -23.23 17.77
N LEU A 210 10.14 -22.59 16.88
CA LEU A 210 11.60 -22.74 16.84
C LEU A 210 12.28 -22.14 18.09
N LYS A 211 11.80 -20.98 18.59
CA LYS A 211 12.30 -20.37 19.84
C LYS A 211 11.96 -21.19 21.08
N ASP A 212 10.76 -21.75 21.11
CA ASP A 212 10.26 -22.58 22.21
C ASP A 212 10.90 -23.99 22.20
N LYS A 213 11.70 -24.30 21.17
CA LYS A 213 12.38 -25.59 21.00
C LYS A 213 11.42 -26.77 20.94
N ASN A 214 10.16 -26.51 20.56
CA ASN A 214 9.11 -27.50 20.44
C ASN A 214 8.83 -27.76 18.96
N LEU A 215 9.66 -28.61 18.34
CA LEU A 215 9.48 -28.99 16.95
C LEU A 215 8.45 -30.11 16.84
N GLU A 216 7.26 -29.74 16.38
CA GLU A 216 6.16 -30.65 16.08
C GLU A 216 5.97 -30.81 14.58
N LYS A 217 5.28 -31.88 14.16
CA LYS A 217 4.86 -32.07 12.75
C LYS A 217 4.11 -30.88 12.20
N ARG A 218 3.37 -30.17 13.05
CA ARG A 218 2.65 -28.95 12.69
C ARG A 218 3.58 -27.84 12.21
N THR A 219 4.76 -27.67 12.81
CA THR A 219 5.73 -26.65 12.40
C THR A 219 6.23 -26.90 10.98
N LEU A 220 6.55 -28.15 10.64
CA LEU A 220 6.96 -28.52 9.28
C LEU A 220 5.82 -28.31 8.27
N GLN A 221 4.59 -28.64 8.65
CA GLN A 221 3.41 -28.37 7.80
C GLN A 221 3.17 -26.88 7.56
N LEU A 222 3.40 -26.03 8.57
CA LEU A 222 3.33 -24.58 8.42
C LEU A 222 4.38 -24.08 7.44
N GLN A 223 5.61 -24.56 7.58
CA GLN A 223 6.74 -24.25 6.69
C GLN A 223 6.47 -24.63 5.23
N GLU A 224 5.93 -25.81 4.97
CA GLU A 224 5.51 -26.23 3.62
C GLU A 224 4.36 -25.37 3.06
N ARG A 225 3.40 -25.01 3.92
CA ARG A 225 2.29 -24.13 3.55
C ARG A 225 2.77 -22.73 3.21
N ILE A 226 3.74 -22.20 3.95
CA ILE A 226 4.37 -20.90 3.68
C ILE A 226 5.03 -20.93 2.29
N LEU A 227 5.89 -21.92 2.03
CA LEU A 227 6.58 -22.07 0.75
C LEU A 227 5.58 -22.16 -0.41
N SER A 228 4.57 -23.03 -0.28
CA SER A 228 3.52 -23.21 -1.29
C SER A 228 2.79 -21.90 -1.61
N ARG A 229 2.43 -21.12 -0.58
CA ARG A 229 1.74 -19.84 -0.75
C ARG A 229 2.62 -18.75 -1.36
N LEU A 230 3.92 -18.73 -1.06
CA LEU A 230 4.88 -17.81 -1.70
C LEU A 230 4.97 -18.10 -3.21
N LEU A 231 5.10 -19.37 -3.58
CA LEU A 231 5.12 -19.81 -4.98
C LEU A 231 3.79 -19.54 -5.70
N ASP A 232 2.66 -19.76 -5.03
CA ASP A 232 1.34 -19.45 -5.58
C ASP A 232 1.11 -17.95 -5.77
N ALA A 233 1.63 -17.11 -4.85
CA ALA A 233 1.62 -15.65 -5.00
C ALA A 233 2.45 -15.22 -6.22
N GLN A 234 3.66 -15.77 -6.38
CA GLN A 234 4.50 -15.53 -7.56
C GLN A 234 3.77 -15.90 -8.86
N ARG A 235 3.18 -17.11 -8.94
CA ARG A 235 2.40 -17.56 -10.11
C ARG A 235 1.20 -16.67 -10.40
N SER A 236 0.49 -16.22 -9.35
CA SER A 236 -0.68 -15.36 -9.49
C SER A 236 -0.30 -13.99 -10.04
N LEU A 237 0.81 -13.42 -9.57
CA LEU A 237 1.36 -12.17 -10.08
C LEU A 237 1.84 -12.32 -11.53
N TYR A 238 2.52 -13.42 -11.86
CA TYR A 238 2.94 -13.72 -13.23
C TYR A 238 1.76 -13.81 -14.19
N LYS A 239 0.69 -14.54 -13.84
CA LYS A 239 -0.54 -14.61 -14.65
C LYS A 239 -1.16 -13.23 -14.87
N ARG A 240 -1.11 -12.35 -13.87
CA ARG A 240 -1.65 -10.98 -13.97
C ARG A 240 -0.86 -10.14 -14.97
N ASP A 241 0.47 -10.27 -15.02
CA ASP A 241 1.32 -9.57 -16.00
C ASP A 241 0.97 -9.98 -17.44
N TYR A 242 0.87 -11.29 -17.67
CA TYR A 242 0.61 -11.85 -19.01
C TYR A 242 -0.84 -11.68 -19.47
N SER A 243 -1.81 -11.70 -18.56
CA SER A 243 -3.23 -11.46 -18.89
C SER A 243 -3.55 -10.02 -19.31
N LYS A 244 -2.60 -9.10 -19.15
CA LYS A 244 -2.77 -7.66 -19.43
C LYS A 244 -1.95 -7.16 -20.62
N LYS A 245 -1.20 -8.04 -21.28
CA LYS A 245 -0.63 -7.83 -22.62
C LYS A 245 -1.65 -8.25 -23.67
#